data_AF-A0AA95KQ59-F1
#
_entry.id   AF-A0AA95KQ59-F1
#
_cell.length_a   1.000
_cell.length_b   1.000
_cell.length_c   1.000
_cell.angle_alpha   90.00
_cell.angle_beta   90.00
_cell.angle_gamma   90.00
#
_symmetry.space_group_name_H-M   'P 1'
#
loop_
_entity.id
_entity.type
_entity.pdbx_description
1 polymer ?
#
loop_
_entity_poly.entity_id
_entity_poly.type
_entity_poly.pdbx_seq_one_letter_code
_entity_poly.pdbx_strand_id
1 'polypeptide(L)'
;MSLYKDTALTLKEIAERTHVTAEGLRSYLHKWHIDLVRERAGLSGKAEGGLDLRKSKKRMKTVAAKYEKAIGSLRKHPRPIAHAAKEFGLHPETFREYLHKHEPELANRQGMVQTSEGKRMSRQSKEKYAEAIRLYGTTTETLKDIATRLGLTYNSIGGYIRRNHPEVINAHSTLLIEKDEKSVITSK
;
A
#
# COMPACT_ATOMS: atom_id res chain seq x y z
N MET A 1 35.45 12.26 -7.05
CA MET A 1 34.38 12.60 -6.08
C MET A 1 33.01 12.87 -6.71
N SER A 2 32.91 13.19 -8.02
CA SER A 2 31.62 13.35 -8.72
C SER A 2 30.72 12.11 -8.58
N LEU A 3 31.27 10.90 -8.70
CA LEU A 3 30.51 9.65 -8.53
C LEU A 3 29.77 9.56 -7.18
N TYR A 4 30.34 10.06 -6.08
CA TYR A 4 29.68 10.00 -4.77
C TYR A 4 28.58 11.06 -4.61
N LYS A 5 28.75 12.23 -5.25
CA LYS A 5 27.82 13.36 -5.19
C LYS A 5 26.63 13.18 -6.15
N ASP A 6 26.92 12.73 -7.37
CA ASP A 6 26.02 12.82 -8.52
C ASP A 6 25.30 11.50 -8.81
N THR A 7 25.66 10.40 -8.13
CA THR A 7 25.02 9.09 -8.32
C THR A 7 24.34 8.56 -7.06
N ALA A 8 23.29 7.77 -7.25
CA ALA A 8 22.60 7.05 -6.17
C ALA A 8 23.26 5.71 -5.80
N LEU A 9 24.49 5.45 -6.25
CA LEU A 9 25.22 4.21 -6.00
C LEU A 9 25.64 4.08 -4.53
N THR A 10 25.53 2.89 -3.96
CA THR A 10 26.01 2.61 -2.62
C THR A 10 27.53 2.81 -2.52
N LEU A 11 28.01 3.04 -1.30
CA LEU A 11 29.44 3.23 -1.01
C LEU A 11 30.27 2.02 -1.45
N LYS A 12 29.68 0.81 -1.38
CA LYS A 12 30.25 -0.44 -1.87
C LYS A 12 30.38 -0.47 -3.40
N GLU A 13 29.31 -0.12 -4.12
CA GLU A 13 29.34 -0.08 -5.60
C GLU A 13 30.31 0.98 -6.13
N ILE A 14 30.44 2.13 -5.44
CA ILE A 14 31.43 3.14 -5.80
C ILE A 14 32.84 2.62 -5.54
N ALA A 15 33.07 1.96 -4.41
CA ALA A 15 34.35 1.37 -4.06
C ALA A 15 34.78 0.30 -5.07
N GLU A 16 33.85 -0.57 -5.49
CA GLU A 16 34.06 -1.57 -6.53
C GLU A 16 34.43 -0.93 -7.88
N ARG A 17 33.71 0.12 -8.31
CA ARG A 17 34.01 0.82 -9.58
C ARG A 17 35.30 1.62 -9.58
N THR A 18 35.76 2.04 -8.41
CA THR A 18 36.99 2.84 -8.26
C THR A 18 38.18 2.01 -7.79
N HIS A 19 38.00 0.69 -7.65
CA HIS A 19 39.03 -0.25 -7.18
C HIS A 19 39.64 0.15 -5.82
N VAL A 20 38.86 0.78 -4.95
CA VAL A 20 39.26 1.10 -3.57
C VAL A 20 38.48 0.23 -2.60
N THR A 21 39.00 0.06 -1.39
CA THR A 21 38.25 -0.63 -0.34
C THR A 21 37.08 0.25 0.13
N ALA A 22 35.93 -0.37 0.41
CA ALA A 22 34.76 0.36 0.91
C ALA A 22 35.06 1.08 2.24
N GLU A 23 35.91 0.50 3.07
CA GLU A 23 36.33 1.10 4.34
C GLU A 23 37.29 2.27 4.12
N GLY A 24 38.27 2.14 3.22
CA GLY A 24 39.16 3.25 2.86
C GLY A 24 38.40 4.44 2.27
N LEU A 25 37.42 4.17 1.40
CA LEU A 25 36.54 5.20 0.85
C LEU A 25 35.68 5.85 1.94
N ARG A 26 35.15 5.06 2.88
CA ARG A 26 34.38 5.57 4.03
C ARG A 26 35.25 6.49 4.89
N SER A 27 36.44 6.04 5.31
CA SER A 27 37.35 6.84 6.13
C SER A 27 37.77 8.12 5.41
N TYR A 28 38.07 8.05 4.12
CA TYR A 28 38.41 9.22 3.31
C TYR A 28 37.26 10.23 3.24
N LEU A 29 36.02 9.77 2.99
CA LEU A 29 34.84 10.62 2.95
C LEU A 29 34.55 11.26 4.31
N HIS A 30 34.68 10.50 5.41
CA HIS A 30 34.47 11.04 6.76
C HIS A 30 35.55 12.04 7.19
N LYS A 31 36.80 11.84 6.77
CA LYS A 31 37.93 12.71 7.14
C LYS A 31 38.00 14.00 6.32
N TRP A 32 37.71 13.92 5.02
CA TRP A 32 37.97 15.03 4.09
C TRP A 32 36.71 15.58 3.40
N HIS A 33 35.60 14.82 3.37
CA HIS A 33 34.39 15.20 2.64
C HIS A 33 33.11 14.95 3.46
N ILE A 34 33.16 15.28 4.75
CA ILE A 34 32.04 15.04 5.68
C ILE A 34 30.75 15.75 5.22
N ASP A 35 30.88 16.90 4.57
CA ASP A 35 29.73 17.65 4.04
C ASP A 35 29.01 16.89 2.91
N LEU A 36 29.73 16.14 2.07
CA LEU A 36 29.11 15.28 1.05
C LEU A 36 28.34 14.11 1.70
N VAL A 37 28.86 13.56 2.79
CA VAL A 37 28.16 12.51 3.56
C VAL A 37 26.87 13.07 4.18
N ARG A 38 26.93 14.28 4.72
CA ARG A 38 25.77 15.00 5.29
C ARG A 38 24.72 15.31 4.24
N GLU A 39 25.12 15.86 3.09
CA GLU A 39 24.22 16.18 1.99
C GLU A 39 23.49 14.91 1.47
N ARG A 40 24.22 13.80 1.34
CA ARG A 40 23.67 12.52 0.89
C ARG A 40 22.72 11.87 1.91
N ALA A 41 22.95 12.12 3.20
CA ALA A 41 22.06 11.75 4.29
C ALA A 41 20.85 12.70 4.44
N GLY A 42 20.72 13.73 3.59
CA GLY A 42 19.61 14.69 3.64
C GLY A 42 19.75 15.74 4.76
N LEU A 43 20.97 15.92 5.30
CA LEU A 43 21.30 16.86 6.36
C LEU A 43 21.90 18.14 5.75
N SER A 44 21.13 18.92 4.99
CA SER A 44 21.56 20.26 4.55
C SER A 44 21.12 21.32 5.56
N GLY A 45 22.04 21.71 6.44
CA GLY A 45 21.88 22.83 7.37
C GLY A 45 23.13 22.99 8.23
N LYS A 46 23.62 24.24 8.38
CA LYS A 46 24.66 24.58 9.35
C LYS A 46 24.12 24.29 10.76
N ALA A 47 24.51 23.16 11.34
CA ALA A 47 24.23 22.85 12.73
C ALA A 47 25.55 22.97 13.49
N GLU A 48 25.73 24.11 14.15
CA GLU A 48 26.57 24.25 15.33
C GLU A 48 26.00 23.32 16.41
N GLY A 49 26.84 22.47 17.00
CA GLY A 49 26.45 21.51 18.02
C GLY A 49 26.24 20.10 17.48
N GLY A 50 26.96 19.14 18.05
CA GLY A 50 26.93 17.73 17.66
C GLY A 50 25.50 17.19 17.62
N LEU A 51 25.03 16.84 16.41
CA LEU A 51 23.71 16.27 16.20
C LEU A 51 23.80 14.75 16.03
N ASP A 52 22.98 14.05 16.80
CA ASP A 52 22.76 12.61 16.72
C ASP A 52 22.21 12.22 15.33
N LEU A 53 23.13 11.82 14.43
CA LEU A 53 22.89 11.42 13.04
C LEU A 53 21.85 10.29 12.90
N ARG A 54 21.48 9.61 14.00
CA ARG A 54 20.48 8.54 14.02
C ARG A 54 19.04 9.08 14.06
N LYS A 55 18.80 10.21 14.74
CA LYS A 55 17.46 10.78 14.95
C LYS A 55 17.04 11.75 13.84
N SER A 56 18.01 12.39 13.19
CA SER A 56 17.77 13.48 12.21
C SER A 56 17.71 13.04 10.74
N LYS A 57 17.59 11.74 10.44
CA LYS A 57 17.66 11.24 9.05
C LYS A 57 16.43 11.65 8.23
N LYS A 58 16.53 12.77 7.50
CA LYS A 58 15.73 13.00 6.30
C LYS A 58 16.11 11.98 5.23
N ARG A 59 15.15 11.68 4.34
CA ARG A 59 15.16 10.68 3.27
C ARG A 59 16.57 10.47 2.65
N MET A 60 17.20 9.32 2.91
CA MET A 60 18.54 9.00 2.38
C MET A 60 18.47 8.77 0.85
N LYS A 61 19.32 9.46 0.07
CA LYS A 61 19.25 9.47 -1.43
C LYS A 61 19.29 8.08 -2.07
N THR A 62 20.03 7.13 -1.48
CA THR A 62 20.14 5.75 -1.97
C THR A 62 18.85 4.94 -1.76
N VAL A 63 18.23 5.08 -0.58
CA VAL A 63 16.97 4.41 -0.24
C VAL A 63 15.81 5.02 -1.02
N ALA A 64 15.85 6.34 -1.25
CA ALA A 64 14.94 7.03 -2.14
C ALA A 64 14.93 6.44 -3.55
N ALA A 65 16.11 6.34 -4.18
CA ALA A 65 16.25 5.79 -5.54
C ALA A 65 15.76 4.34 -5.64
N LYS A 66 15.98 3.53 -4.59
CA LYS A 66 15.49 2.14 -4.52
C LYS A 66 13.97 2.05 -4.65
N TYR A 67 13.24 2.95 -3.99
CA TYR A 67 11.77 2.91 -3.94
C TYR A 67 11.09 3.77 -5.00
N GLU A 68 11.83 4.66 -5.67
CA GLU A 68 11.29 5.65 -6.61
C GLU A 68 10.53 5.04 -7.78
N LYS A 69 11.07 3.97 -8.39
CA LYS A 69 10.38 3.25 -9.48
C LYS A 69 9.07 2.61 -9.01
N ALA A 70 9.09 2.01 -7.82
CA ALA A 70 7.91 1.38 -7.22
C ALA A 70 6.84 2.43 -6.86
N ILE A 71 7.24 3.56 -6.27
CA ILE A 71 6.36 4.68 -5.95
C ILE A 71 5.77 5.28 -7.22
N GLY A 72 6.58 5.53 -8.25
CA GLY A 72 6.12 6.06 -9.53
C GLY A 72 5.09 5.16 -10.21
N SER A 73 5.32 3.85 -10.21
CA SER A 73 4.35 2.88 -10.72
C SER A 73 3.06 2.84 -9.88
N LEU A 74 3.19 2.93 -8.55
CA LEU A 74 2.05 2.96 -7.63
C LEU A 74 1.18 4.22 -7.78
N ARG A 75 1.78 5.35 -8.20
CA ARG A 75 1.05 6.59 -8.55
C ARG A 75 0.26 6.44 -9.85
N LYS A 76 0.83 5.78 -10.87
CA LYS A 76 0.19 5.59 -12.19
C LYS A 76 -0.89 4.52 -12.18
N HIS A 77 -0.64 3.41 -11.51
CA HIS A 77 -1.53 2.26 -11.46
C HIS A 77 -1.81 1.88 -10.00
N PRO A 78 -2.90 2.38 -9.42
CA PRO A 78 -3.17 2.18 -8.01
C PRO A 78 -3.56 0.73 -7.74
N ARG A 79 -2.70 0.01 -7.03
CA ARG A 79 -2.81 -1.41 -6.71
C ARG A 79 -2.24 -1.68 -5.31
N PRO A 80 -2.55 -2.84 -4.68
CA PRO A 80 -2.07 -3.13 -3.33
C PRO A 80 -0.55 -2.97 -3.21
N ILE A 81 -0.11 -2.32 -2.12
CA ILE A 81 1.33 -2.07 -1.84
C ILE A 81 2.15 -3.36 -1.91
N ALA A 82 1.60 -4.47 -1.41
CA ALA A 82 2.25 -5.78 -1.44
C ALA A 82 2.48 -6.31 -2.87
N HIS A 83 1.53 -6.07 -3.78
CA HIS A 83 1.65 -6.47 -5.18
C HIS A 83 2.72 -5.64 -5.90
N ALA A 84 2.68 -4.31 -5.70
CA ALA A 84 3.72 -3.43 -6.21
C ALA A 84 5.10 -3.79 -5.64
N ALA A 85 5.21 -4.08 -4.35
CA ALA A 85 6.47 -4.51 -3.74
C ALA A 85 7.03 -5.76 -4.42
N LYS A 86 6.18 -6.77 -4.66
CA LYS A 86 6.58 -8.03 -5.30
C LYS A 86 7.07 -7.83 -6.74
N GLU A 87 6.38 -7.00 -7.53
CA GLU A 87 6.80 -6.67 -8.90
C GLU A 87 8.19 -6.03 -8.97
N PHE A 88 8.54 -5.20 -7.98
CA PHE A 88 9.83 -4.52 -7.92
C PHE A 88 10.88 -5.24 -7.07
N GLY A 89 10.62 -6.49 -6.65
CA GLY A 89 11.56 -7.27 -5.84
C GLY A 89 11.80 -6.69 -4.43
N LEU A 90 10.83 -5.96 -3.89
CA LEU A 90 10.90 -5.31 -2.59
C LEU A 90 10.17 -6.14 -1.53
N HIS A 91 10.66 -6.08 -0.29
CA HIS A 91 9.96 -6.67 0.84
C HIS A 91 8.67 -5.88 1.16
N PRO A 92 7.47 -6.50 1.14
CA PRO A 92 6.19 -5.81 1.26
C PRO A 92 6.06 -4.93 2.51
N GLU A 93 6.46 -5.45 3.67
CA GLU A 93 6.29 -4.73 4.94
C GLU A 93 7.23 -3.53 5.05
N THR A 94 8.48 -3.69 4.60
CA THR A 94 9.48 -2.61 4.61
C THR A 94 9.09 -1.49 3.65
N PHE A 95 8.53 -1.84 2.50
CA PHE A 95 8.04 -0.86 1.54
C PHE A 95 6.81 -0.12 2.07
N ARG A 96 5.91 -0.83 2.76
CA ARG A 96 4.75 -0.23 3.42
C ARG A 96 5.15 0.76 4.50
N GLU A 97 6.05 0.39 5.41
CA GLU A 97 6.56 1.27 6.45
C GLU A 97 7.25 2.51 5.85
N TYR A 98 8.03 2.32 4.77
CA TYR A 98 8.65 3.41 4.04
C TYR A 98 7.63 4.39 3.45
N LEU A 99 6.55 3.88 2.84
CA LEU A 99 5.46 4.71 2.31
C LEU A 99 4.76 5.48 3.44
N HIS A 100 4.48 4.86 4.59
CA HIS A 100 3.87 5.57 5.72
C HIS A 100 4.76 6.71 6.25
N LYS A 101 6.09 6.54 6.24
CA LYS A 101 7.03 7.53 6.75
C LYS A 101 7.31 8.68 5.77
N HIS A 102 7.33 8.40 4.47
CA HIS A 102 7.81 9.35 3.46
C HIS A 102 6.75 9.80 2.45
N GLU A 103 5.68 9.01 2.26
CA GLU A 103 4.62 9.26 1.27
C GLU A 103 3.23 8.91 1.88
N PRO A 104 2.84 9.54 3.03
CA PRO A 104 1.67 9.13 3.80
C PRO A 104 0.35 9.25 3.02
N GLU A 105 0.22 10.23 2.13
CA GLU A 105 -0.95 10.37 1.26
C GLU A 105 -1.13 9.18 0.31
N LEU A 106 -0.01 8.68 -0.22
CA LEU A 106 0.05 7.56 -1.14
C LEU A 106 -0.26 6.26 -0.39
N ALA A 107 0.28 6.10 0.81
CA ALA A 107 -0.04 4.99 1.70
C ALA A 107 -1.54 4.96 2.06
N ASN A 108 -2.12 6.12 2.37
CA ASN A 108 -3.53 6.26 2.71
C ASN A 108 -4.46 5.94 1.53
N ARG A 109 -4.09 6.32 0.32
CA ARG A 109 -4.85 6.01 -0.91
C ARG A 109 -4.81 4.52 -1.29
N GLN A 110 -3.77 3.78 -0.90
CA GLN A 110 -3.57 2.39 -1.38
C GLN A 110 -4.19 1.29 -0.51
N GLY A 111 -4.68 1.62 0.68
CA GLY A 111 -5.28 0.63 1.58
C GLY A 111 -6.78 0.77 1.77
N MET A 112 -7.30 2.00 1.73
CA MET A 112 -8.68 2.27 2.12
C MET A 112 -9.37 3.20 1.11
N VAL A 113 -10.57 2.81 0.71
CA VAL A 113 -11.50 3.61 -0.09
C VAL A 113 -12.52 4.19 0.87
N GLN A 114 -12.79 5.50 0.77
CA GLN A 114 -14.00 6.09 1.32
C GLN A 114 -15.17 5.77 0.37
N THR A 115 -16.23 5.16 0.89
CA THR A 115 -17.49 5.06 0.15
C THR A 115 -18.20 6.41 0.12
N SER A 116 -19.21 6.53 -0.74
CA SER A 116 -20.13 7.66 -0.78
C SER A 116 -20.79 7.95 0.59
N GLU A 117 -20.88 6.94 1.45
CA GLU A 117 -21.39 7.02 2.82
C GLU A 117 -20.33 7.44 3.86
N GLY A 118 -19.12 7.82 3.44
CA GLY A 118 -18.02 8.23 4.32
C GLY A 118 -17.31 7.09 5.06
N LYS A 119 -17.74 5.83 4.90
CA LYS A 119 -17.11 4.66 5.54
C LYS A 119 -15.77 4.34 4.88
N ARG A 120 -14.75 4.08 5.69
CA ARG A 120 -13.42 3.62 5.23
C ARG A 120 -13.41 2.10 5.13
N MET A 121 -13.19 1.56 3.93
CA MET A 121 -13.12 0.12 3.71
C MET A 121 -11.93 -0.28 2.83
N SER A 122 -11.45 -1.51 3.00
CA SER A 122 -10.38 -2.07 2.17
C SER A 122 -10.83 -2.15 0.70
N ARG A 123 -10.03 -1.58 -0.21
CA ARG A 123 -10.29 -1.66 -1.66
C ARG A 123 -10.40 -3.11 -2.13
N GLN A 124 -9.51 -3.97 -1.64
CA GLN A 124 -9.46 -5.38 -1.98
C GLN A 124 -10.72 -6.11 -1.53
N SER A 125 -11.23 -5.82 -0.33
CA SER A 125 -12.47 -6.43 0.16
C SER A 125 -13.69 -5.94 -0.64
N LYS A 126 -13.71 -4.65 -1.00
CA LYS A 126 -14.77 -4.08 -1.85
C LYS A 126 -14.81 -4.78 -3.21
N GLU A 127 -13.67 -4.90 -3.88
CA GLU A 127 -13.57 -5.57 -5.19
C GLU A 127 -13.89 -7.07 -5.08
N LYS A 128 -13.36 -7.75 -4.05
CA LYS A 128 -13.60 -9.19 -3.81
C LYS A 128 -15.07 -9.52 -3.58
N TYR A 129 -15.79 -8.69 -2.84
CA TYR A 129 -17.19 -8.94 -2.48
C TYR A 129 -18.19 -8.23 -3.41
N ALA A 130 -17.75 -7.41 -4.35
CA ALA A 130 -18.62 -6.61 -5.22
C ALA A 130 -19.68 -7.47 -5.92
N GLU A 131 -19.27 -8.58 -6.54
CA GLU A 131 -20.17 -9.44 -7.28
C GLU A 131 -21.16 -10.17 -6.36
N ALA A 132 -20.68 -10.63 -5.21
CA ALA A 132 -21.51 -11.30 -4.23
C ALA A 132 -22.54 -10.36 -3.59
N ILE A 133 -22.16 -9.11 -3.35
CA ILE A 133 -23.07 -8.04 -2.86
C ILE A 133 -24.14 -7.76 -3.91
N ARG A 134 -23.77 -7.62 -5.19
CA ARG A 134 -24.69 -7.40 -6.30
C ARG A 134 -25.72 -8.52 -6.36
N LEU A 135 -25.26 -9.78 -6.40
CA LEU A 135 -26.14 -10.95 -6.47
C LEU A 135 -27.08 -11.04 -5.26
N TYR A 136 -26.58 -10.83 -4.05
CA TYR A 136 -27.39 -10.92 -2.84
C TYR A 136 -28.49 -9.84 -2.79
N GLY A 137 -28.19 -8.63 -3.27
CA GLY A 137 -29.17 -7.54 -3.31
C GLY A 137 -30.17 -7.60 -4.46
N THR A 138 -29.90 -8.36 -5.54
CA THR A 138 -30.77 -8.40 -6.74
C THR A 138 -31.45 -9.75 -6.96
N THR A 139 -31.13 -10.78 -6.18
CA THR A 139 -31.68 -12.12 -6.34
C THR A 139 -32.20 -12.67 -5.01
N THR A 140 -33.07 -13.66 -5.08
CA THR A 140 -33.52 -14.42 -3.89
C THR A 140 -32.58 -15.59 -3.57
N GLU A 141 -31.38 -15.64 -4.15
CA GLU A 141 -30.38 -16.67 -3.80
C GLU A 141 -29.88 -16.44 -2.38
N THR A 142 -29.68 -17.53 -1.62
CA THR A 142 -29.14 -17.40 -0.27
C THR A 142 -27.68 -16.95 -0.32
N LEU A 143 -27.25 -16.18 0.69
CA LEU A 143 -25.86 -15.75 0.79
C LEU A 143 -24.88 -16.94 0.87
N LYS A 144 -25.33 -18.09 1.39
CA LYS A 144 -24.53 -19.31 1.50
C LYS A 144 -24.25 -19.90 0.12
N ASP A 145 -25.24 -19.94 -0.77
CA ASP A 145 -25.10 -20.47 -2.12
C ASP A 145 -24.23 -19.55 -2.99
N ILE A 146 -24.45 -18.23 -2.88
CA ILE A 146 -23.59 -17.22 -3.54
C ILE A 146 -22.14 -17.37 -3.08
N ALA A 147 -21.91 -17.55 -1.77
CA ALA A 147 -20.58 -17.72 -1.23
C ALA A 147 -19.90 -18.98 -1.77
N THR A 148 -20.59 -20.12 -1.79
CA THR A 148 -20.08 -21.37 -2.38
C THR A 148 -19.75 -21.20 -3.87
N ARG A 149 -20.67 -20.62 -4.65
CA ARG A 149 -20.50 -20.42 -6.10
C ARG A 149 -19.32 -19.51 -6.43
N LEU A 150 -19.06 -18.50 -5.62
CA LEU A 150 -17.96 -17.55 -5.81
C LEU A 150 -16.66 -17.94 -5.09
N GLY A 151 -16.62 -19.12 -4.43
CA GLY A 151 -15.45 -19.56 -3.67
C GLY A 151 -15.12 -18.67 -2.47
N LEU A 152 -16.13 -18.03 -1.88
CA LEU A 152 -16.02 -17.12 -0.74
C LEU A 152 -16.40 -17.82 0.56
N THR A 153 -15.76 -17.42 1.66
CA THR A 153 -16.16 -17.87 3.00
C THR A 153 -17.40 -17.13 3.46
N TYR A 154 -18.50 -17.86 3.70
CA TYR A 154 -19.78 -17.31 4.16
C TYR A 154 -19.65 -16.34 5.35
N ASN A 155 -18.91 -16.73 6.39
CA ASN A 155 -18.72 -15.87 7.58
C ASN A 155 -18.00 -14.56 7.24
N SER A 156 -17.05 -14.58 6.32
CA SER A 156 -16.29 -13.40 5.92
C SER A 156 -17.15 -12.41 5.15
N ILE A 157 -17.93 -12.88 4.18
CA ILE A 157 -18.83 -12.01 3.42
C ILE A 157 -20.02 -11.54 4.27
N GLY A 158 -20.65 -12.41 5.05
CA GLY A 158 -21.76 -12.03 5.93
C GLY A 158 -21.34 -11.04 7.01
N GLY A 159 -20.13 -11.18 7.55
CA GLY A 159 -19.54 -10.17 8.43
C GLY A 159 -19.18 -8.87 7.72
N TYR A 160 -18.86 -8.89 6.43
CA TYR A 160 -18.57 -7.71 5.64
C TYR A 160 -19.85 -6.93 5.30
N ILE A 161 -20.89 -7.61 4.83
CA ILE A 161 -22.18 -7.00 4.45
C ILE A 161 -22.82 -6.31 5.68
N ARG A 162 -22.91 -6.98 6.83
CA ARG A 162 -23.50 -6.37 8.04
C ARG A 162 -22.83 -5.07 8.50
N ARG A 163 -21.51 -4.94 8.34
CA ARG A 163 -20.75 -3.77 8.77
C ARG A 163 -20.72 -2.64 7.74
N ASN A 164 -20.71 -2.99 6.46
CA ASN A 164 -20.46 -2.03 5.39
C ASN A 164 -21.71 -1.73 4.55
N HIS A 165 -22.56 -2.74 4.36
CA HIS A 165 -23.69 -2.74 3.43
C HIS A 165 -25.00 -3.28 4.05
N PRO A 166 -25.50 -2.70 5.16
CA PRO A 166 -26.78 -3.13 5.76
C PRO A 166 -27.97 -2.95 4.80
N GLU A 167 -27.90 -1.99 3.88
CA GLU A 167 -28.91 -1.74 2.84
C GLU A 167 -29.16 -2.95 1.94
N VAL A 168 -28.13 -3.76 1.68
CA VAL A 168 -28.24 -4.96 0.85
C VAL A 168 -29.02 -6.06 1.56
N ILE A 169 -28.93 -6.13 2.89
CA ILE A 169 -29.72 -7.06 3.70
C ILE A 169 -31.20 -6.69 3.59
N ASN A 170 -31.52 -5.40 3.69
CA ASN A 170 -32.90 -4.92 3.58
C ASN A 170 -33.47 -5.20 2.18
N ALA A 171 -32.71 -4.91 1.13
CA ALA A 171 -33.12 -5.19 -0.26
C ALA A 171 -33.42 -6.68 -0.48
N HIS A 172 -32.56 -7.57 0.03
CA HIS A 172 -32.78 -9.02 -0.08
C HIS A 172 -34.06 -9.46 0.67
N SER A 173 -34.30 -8.95 1.87
CA SER A 173 -35.52 -9.24 2.63
C SER A 173 -36.78 -8.81 1.88
N THR A 174 -36.76 -7.64 1.22
CA THR A 174 -37.87 -7.17 0.39
C THR A 174 -38.11 -8.11 -0.81
N LEU A 175 -37.05 -8.56 -1.49
CA LEU A 175 -37.17 -9.49 -2.61
C LEU A 175 -37.79 -10.85 -2.19
N LEU A 176 -37.51 -11.31 -0.97
CA LEU A 176 -38.12 -12.54 -0.45
C LEU A 176 -39.62 -12.36 -0.21
N ILE A 177 -40.04 -11.23 0.38
CA ILE A 177 -41.46 -10.91 0.60
C ILE A 177 -42.20 -10.85 -0.75
N GLU A 178 -41.66 -10.13 -1.74
CA GLU A 178 -42.28 -10.03 -3.07
C GLU A 178 -42.39 -11.37 -3.80
N LYS A 179 -41.41 -12.26 -3.61
CA LYS A 179 -41.45 -13.61 -4.18
C LYS A 179 -42.54 -14.45 -3.52
N ASP A 180 -42.66 -14.39 -2.20
CA ASP A 180 -43.67 -15.11 -1.45
C ASP A 180 -45.08 -14.62 -1.81
N GLU A 181 -45.29 -13.31 -1.93
CA GLU A 181 -46.56 -12.71 -2.37
C GLU A 181 -46.96 -13.18 -3.79
N LYS A 182 -46.02 -13.21 -4.75
CA LYS A 182 -46.29 -13.68 -6.12
C LYS A 182 -46.60 -15.18 -6.17
N SER A 183 -46.01 -15.98 -5.28
CA SER A 183 -46.28 -17.42 -5.21
C SER A 183 -47.69 -17.74 -4.70
N VAL A 184 -48.20 -16.91 -3.78
CA VAL A 184 -49.55 -17.03 -3.21
C VAL A 184 -50.63 -16.61 -4.22
N ILE A 185 -50.37 -15.60 -5.04
CA ILE A 185 -51.32 -15.14 -6.08
C ILE A 185 -51.41 -16.15 -7.24
N THR A 186 -50.32 -16.85 -7.58
CA THR A 186 -50.30 -17.81 -8.69
C THR A 186 -50.94 -19.17 -8.32
N SER A 187 -51.15 -19.43 -7.03
CA SER A 187 -51.75 -20.68 -6.53
C SER A 187 -53.26 -20.57 -6.20
N LYS A 188 -53.91 -19.48 -6.61
CA LYS A 188 -55.34 -19.19 -6.41
C LYS A 188 -56.03 -19.07 -7.76
#